data_AF-A0A7V1H600-F1
#
_entry.id   AF-A0A7V1H600-F1
#
_cell.length_a   1.000
_cell.length_b   1.000
_cell.length_c   1.000
_cell.angle_alpha   90.00
_cell.angle_beta   90.00
_cell.angle_gamma   90.00
#
_symmetry.space_group_name_H-M   'P 1'
#
loop_
_entity.id
_entity.type
_entity.pdbx_description
1 polymer ?
#
loop_
_entity_poly.entity_id
_entity_poly.type
_entity_poly.pdbx_seq_one_letter_code
_entity_poly.pdbx_strand_id
1 'polypeptide(L)'
;MKKLCFIILFIFITALIFSCSFSGKNPKIVSVSISDGQRITGADTLDEITITFSKPMNRYITEKNISISGYYGTVHFEWSNSNSTVSLILEEPFEEGYAYTLEIGSGCESAEGYDLGEDDRYNFYTYTDKSEFIVVSTSPWDGETITMLDGVEIIIEFSHPVRYTTIYDKVSIQPPVEFNYSFSAERTTLYLDILQHLDSNQNFTVRIDKELGALDGKALIEDRSFSFNTIESTQAFIVQDAFMADAPGSTTGGSIQFENSTYPDVIAGVEKDMELQVRFNTGFYLNTIENTISITPPIDYSLEKDDNYVLRVIFDEPMTPEETYRAALNRSTSNIYGVTLDRDYAFEWTVNGVNSLLIRPLKISILTPEGTGEDTGAQNTVIFDENGIDQNRVMPYSFLSDEYNSVSFEIRFSPGPDTGINQQTNKGPGNSLDVYRSLDKFSLDYRYGDFILGSGKLTSYDWRSAEDLSGDGFDTLTVDFKLKNPDTTGTASYKFIIQGGENGIRDTSDNYMKDSIEIYVKYERTS
;
A
#
# COMPACT_ATOMS: atom_id res chain seq x y z
N MET A 1 90.97 -28.67 -13.37
CA MET A 1 90.37 -29.54 -12.35
C MET A 1 90.58 -29.12 -10.88
N LYS A 2 91.52 -28.22 -10.53
CA LYS A 2 91.71 -27.79 -9.12
C LYS A 2 90.83 -26.62 -8.63
N LYS A 3 90.14 -25.90 -9.53
CA LYS A 3 89.21 -24.81 -9.16
C LYS A 3 87.74 -25.24 -8.99
N LEU A 4 87.38 -26.46 -9.39
CA LEU A 4 86.00 -26.97 -9.30
C LEU A 4 85.72 -27.68 -7.96
N CYS A 5 86.73 -28.30 -7.33
CA CYS A 5 86.59 -28.90 -6.00
C CYS A 5 86.45 -27.87 -4.86
N PHE A 6 86.97 -26.65 -5.01
CA PHE A 6 86.93 -25.65 -3.93
C PHE A 6 85.58 -24.93 -3.83
N ILE A 7 84.83 -24.84 -4.94
CA ILE A 7 83.50 -24.22 -4.98
C ILE A 7 82.42 -25.20 -4.49
N ILE A 8 82.56 -26.49 -4.77
CA ILE A 8 81.60 -27.52 -4.30
C ILE A 8 81.74 -27.77 -2.80
N LEU A 9 82.95 -27.65 -2.23
CA LEU A 9 83.16 -27.77 -0.78
C LEU A 9 82.63 -26.54 0.00
N PHE A 10 82.67 -25.35 -0.59
CA PHE A 10 82.13 -24.15 0.04
C PHE A 10 80.59 -24.11 -0.01
N ILE A 11 79.97 -24.60 -1.09
CA ILE A 11 78.50 -24.69 -1.23
C ILE A 11 77.90 -25.76 -0.29
N PHE A 12 78.60 -26.88 -0.05
CA PHE A 12 78.15 -27.88 0.93
C PHE A 12 78.32 -27.42 2.39
N ILE A 13 79.30 -26.56 2.68
CA ILE A 13 79.49 -26.01 4.03
C ILE A 13 78.55 -24.81 4.29
N THR A 14 78.15 -24.03 3.27
CA THR A 14 77.10 -23.01 3.44
C THR A 14 75.68 -23.59 3.45
N ALA A 15 75.44 -24.76 2.83
CA ALA A 15 74.15 -25.45 2.89
C ALA A 15 73.93 -26.22 4.22
N LEU A 16 75.00 -26.46 5.01
CA LEU A 16 74.90 -27.06 6.34
C LEU A 16 74.75 -26.03 7.49
N ILE A 17 74.79 -24.72 7.18
CA ILE A 17 74.70 -23.64 8.20
C ILE A 17 73.38 -22.85 8.07
N PHE A 18 72.53 -23.13 7.08
CA PHE A 18 71.22 -22.47 6.89
C PHE A 18 70.00 -23.39 7.02
N SER A 19 70.17 -24.59 7.58
CA SER A 19 69.05 -25.44 8.04
C SER A 19 69.03 -25.63 9.56
N CYS A 20 69.63 -24.70 10.31
CA CYS A 20 69.17 -24.44 11.67
C CYS A 20 67.89 -23.62 11.54
N SER A 21 66.76 -24.31 11.38
CA SER A 21 65.45 -23.70 11.57
C SER A 21 65.51 -22.90 12.87
N PHE A 22 65.22 -21.60 12.78
CA PHE A 22 64.90 -20.74 13.90
C PHE A 22 63.58 -21.24 14.51
N SER A 23 63.60 -22.46 15.05
CA SER A 23 62.54 -23.01 15.86
C SER A 23 62.64 -22.25 17.16
N GLY A 24 61.62 -21.44 17.47
CA GLY A 24 61.52 -20.75 18.75
C GLY A 24 61.88 -21.72 19.89
N LYS A 25 62.62 -21.23 20.89
CA LYS A 25 63.08 -22.07 22.00
C LYS A 25 61.90 -22.66 22.78
N ASN A 26 60.81 -21.91 22.88
CA ASN A 26 59.59 -22.35 23.55
C ASN A 26 58.81 -23.37 22.72
N PRO A 27 58.18 -24.39 23.34
CA PRO A 27 57.15 -25.20 22.70
C PRO A 27 55.95 -24.33 22.32
N LYS A 28 55.09 -24.84 21.43
CA LYS A 28 53.80 -24.23 21.06
C LYS A 28 52.74 -25.31 21.00
N ILE A 29 51.48 -24.95 21.22
CA ILE A 29 50.35 -25.82 20.89
C ILE A 29 50.16 -25.82 19.37
N VAL A 30 50.08 -27.00 18.78
CA VAL A 30 49.84 -27.24 17.36
C VAL A 30 48.36 -27.47 17.10
N SER A 31 47.71 -28.25 17.97
CA SER A 31 46.27 -28.54 17.86
C SER A 31 45.71 -29.02 19.19
N VAL A 32 44.41 -28.76 19.39
CA VAL A 32 43.58 -29.31 20.47
C VAL A 32 42.33 -29.92 19.81
N SER A 33 41.86 -31.06 20.28
CA SER A 33 40.67 -31.74 19.72
C SER A 33 39.36 -30.97 19.95
N ILE A 34 39.37 -30.01 20.88
CA ILE A 34 38.27 -29.08 21.15
C ILE A 34 38.61 -27.66 20.68
N SER A 35 37.59 -26.90 20.27
CA SER A 35 37.68 -25.50 19.87
C SER A 35 37.06 -24.56 20.91
N ASP A 36 37.57 -23.33 21.01
CA ASP A 36 36.94 -22.31 21.88
C ASP A 36 35.53 -21.96 21.37
N GLY A 37 34.57 -21.93 22.29
CA GLY A 37 33.15 -21.79 22.03
C GLY A 37 32.43 -23.07 21.55
N GLN A 38 33.09 -24.22 21.50
CA GLN A 38 32.49 -25.46 20.98
C GLN A 38 31.28 -25.90 21.81
N ARG A 39 30.24 -26.37 21.11
CA ARG A 39 29.06 -27.01 21.71
C ARG A 39 29.13 -28.50 21.45
N ILE A 40 29.00 -29.30 22.51
CA ILE A 40 29.16 -30.75 22.50
C ILE A 40 27.83 -31.38 22.93
N THR A 41 27.31 -32.28 22.10
CA THR A 41 26.17 -33.15 22.42
C THR A 41 26.70 -34.58 22.64
N GLY A 42 26.03 -35.38 23.48
CA GLY A 42 26.53 -36.71 23.83
C GLY A 42 27.84 -36.67 24.65
N ALA A 43 27.92 -35.70 25.58
CA ALA A 43 29.10 -35.50 26.43
C ALA A 43 29.40 -36.70 27.35
N ASP A 44 28.42 -37.59 27.51
CA ASP A 44 28.53 -38.91 28.13
C ASP A 44 29.45 -39.88 27.36
N THR A 45 29.77 -39.59 26.10
CA THR A 45 30.63 -40.40 25.23
C THR A 45 31.96 -39.73 24.87
N LEU A 46 32.19 -38.49 25.31
CA LEU A 46 33.48 -37.82 25.15
C LEU A 46 34.40 -38.27 26.27
N ASP A 47 35.30 -39.20 25.97
CA ASP A 47 36.23 -39.82 26.92
C ASP A 47 37.69 -39.36 26.74
N GLU A 48 37.99 -38.59 25.69
CA GLU A 48 39.35 -38.13 25.40
C GLU A 48 39.41 -36.68 24.88
N ILE A 49 40.36 -35.89 25.41
CA ILE A 49 40.81 -34.63 24.81
C ILE A 49 42.30 -34.74 24.42
N THR A 50 42.64 -34.49 23.16
CA THR A 50 44.01 -34.60 22.66
C THR A 50 44.64 -33.22 22.47
N ILE A 51 45.85 -33.03 23.00
CA ILE A 51 46.67 -31.83 22.82
C ILE A 51 47.99 -32.21 22.15
N THR A 52 48.33 -31.55 21.04
CA THR A 52 49.61 -31.74 20.35
C THR A 52 50.46 -30.49 20.47
N PHE A 53 51.71 -30.68 20.89
CA PHE A 53 52.73 -29.65 21.01
C PHE A 53 53.75 -29.75 19.88
N SER A 54 54.42 -28.63 19.60
CA SER A 54 55.44 -28.55 18.56
C SER A 54 56.77 -29.20 18.95
N LYS A 55 56.93 -29.66 20.19
CA LYS A 55 58.15 -30.25 20.76
C LYS A 55 57.83 -31.33 21.79
N PRO A 56 58.76 -32.26 22.08
CA PRO A 56 58.69 -33.15 23.24
C PRO A 56 58.57 -32.38 24.55
N MET A 57 57.61 -32.77 25.38
CA MET A 57 57.29 -32.10 26.65
C MET A 57 57.83 -32.86 27.86
N ASN A 58 58.11 -32.11 28.93
CA ASN A 58 58.34 -32.64 30.27
C ASN A 58 56.98 -33.02 30.87
N ARG A 59 56.70 -34.33 30.89
CA ARG A 59 55.39 -34.88 31.27
C ARG A 59 54.91 -34.37 32.64
N TYR A 60 55.73 -34.53 33.67
CA TYR A 60 55.37 -34.18 35.04
C TYR A 60 55.02 -32.70 35.22
N ILE A 61 55.77 -31.81 34.57
CA ILE A 61 55.53 -30.36 34.67
C ILE A 61 54.31 -29.98 33.81
N THR A 62 54.18 -30.57 32.63
CA THR A 62 53.07 -30.25 31.71
C THR A 62 51.74 -30.71 32.27
N GLU A 63 51.64 -31.93 32.78
CA GLU A 63 50.42 -32.47 33.40
C GLU A 63 49.93 -31.60 34.56
N LYS A 64 50.85 -31.05 35.37
CA LYS A 64 50.51 -30.13 36.47
C LYS A 64 49.97 -28.77 36.04
N ASN A 65 50.23 -28.38 34.79
CA ASN A 65 49.81 -27.10 34.23
C ASN A 65 48.62 -27.25 33.27
N ILE A 66 48.04 -28.44 33.15
CA ILE A 66 46.81 -28.66 32.40
C ILE A 66 45.65 -28.86 33.38
N SER A 67 44.55 -28.14 33.17
CA SER A 67 43.35 -28.31 33.99
C SER A 67 42.08 -28.12 33.18
N ILE A 68 40.99 -28.76 33.63
CA ILE A 68 39.66 -28.58 33.07
C ILE A 68 38.75 -28.04 34.17
N SER A 69 38.49 -26.73 34.14
CA SER A 69 37.57 -26.10 35.09
C SER A 69 36.15 -26.59 34.84
N GLY A 70 35.43 -26.91 35.92
CA GLY A 70 34.07 -27.47 35.89
C GLY A 70 34.02 -28.99 35.83
N TYR A 71 35.14 -29.66 35.54
CA TYR A 71 35.26 -31.11 35.57
C TYR A 71 35.74 -31.59 36.94
N TYR A 72 34.98 -32.47 37.58
CA TYR A 72 35.29 -33.00 38.92
C TYR A 72 35.74 -34.47 38.91
N GLY A 73 35.85 -35.07 37.72
CA GLY A 73 36.34 -36.43 37.55
C GLY A 73 37.87 -36.54 37.56
N THR A 74 38.36 -37.76 37.43
CA THR A 74 39.77 -38.10 37.33
C THR A 74 40.23 -38.03 35.87
N VAL A 75 41.34 -37.34 35.63
CA VAL A 75 41.99 -37.26 34.32
C VAL A 75 43.28 -38.07 34.34
N HIS A 76 43.40 -39.04 33.43
CA HIS A 76 44.65 -39.75 33.16
C HIS A 76 45.35 -39.18 31.93
N PHE A 77 46.68 -39.09 31.96
CA PHE A 77 47.47 -38.53 30.87
C PHE A 77 48.25 -39.63 30.14
N GLU A 78 47.89 -39.87 28.89
CA GLU A 78 48.62 -40.77 28.00
C GLU A 78 49.47 -40.00 27.01
N TRP A 79 50.78 -40.27 27.01
CA TRP A 79 51.73 -39.58 26.14
C TRP A 79 52.14 -40.43 24.95
N SER A 80 52.07 -39.85 23.76
CA SER A 80 52.49 -40.47 22.50
C SER A 80 53.45 -39.55 21.74
N ASN A 81 53.87 -39.98 20.54
CA ASN A 81 54.72 -39.18 19.63
C ASN A 81 55.99 -38.62 20.28
N SER A 82 56.73 -39.47 21.02
CA SER A 82 57.94 -39.04 21.74
C SER A 82 57.68 -37.86 22.70
N ASN A 83 56.54 -37.88 23.40
CA ASN A 83 56.07 -36.87 24.35
C ASN A 83 55.65 -35.53 23.72
N SER A 84 55.35 -35.47 22.42
CA SER A 84 54.80 -34.25 21.82
C SER A 84 53.27 -34.23 21.77
N THR A 85 52.60 -35.34 22.07
CA THR A 85 51.13 -35.42 22.11
C THR A 85 50.70 -36.03 23.42
N VAL A 86 49.74 -35.41 24.08
CA VAL A 86 49.10 -35.92 25.30
C VAL A 86 47.59 -36.07 25.07
N SER A 87 47.08 -37.22 25.47
CA SER A 87 45.67 -37.57 25.52
C SER A 87 45.22 -37.51 26.97
N LEU A 88 44.25 -36.64 27.25
CA LEU A 88 43.57 -36.54 28.54
C LEU A 88 42.41 -37.54 28.50
N ILE A 89 42.61 -38.69 29.12
CA ILE A 89 41.60 -39.74 29.24
C ILE A 89 40.74 -39.42 30.47
N LEU A 90 39.45 -39.24 30.25
CA LEU A 90 38.46 -38.87 31.26
C LEU A 90 37.87 -40.15 31.86
N GLU A 91 38.07 -40.39 33.15
CA GLU A 91 37.52 -41.59 33.81
C GLU A 91 35.99 -41.47 34.00
N GLU A 92 35.52 -40.25 34.22
CA GLU A 92 34.10 -39.91 34.26
C GLU A 92 33.72 -39.05 33.06
N PRO A 93 32.52 -39.24 32.49
CA PRO A 93 32.02 -38.37 31.43
C PRO A 93 31.80 -36.94 31.93
N PHE A 94 31.78 -35.99 31.00
CA PHE A 94 31.29 -34.65 31.30
C PHE A 94 29.78 -34.68 31.61
N GLU A 95 29.36 -33.94 32.63
CA GLU A 95 27.95 -33.67 32.87
C GLU A 95 27.39 -32.81 31.73
N GLU A 96 26.20 -33.16 31.24
CA GLU A 96 25.45 -32.40 30.23
C GLU A 96 24.86 -31.11 30.81
N GLY A 97 24.79 -30.05 30.01
CA GLY A 97 24.21 -28.76 30.41
C GLY A 97 25.17 -27.80 31.12
N TYR A 98 26.48 -28.10 31.13
CA TYR A 98 27.50 -27.32 31.84
C TYR A 98 28.49 -26.66 30.89
N ALA A 99 29.15 -25.62 31.39
CA ALA A 99 30.28 -24.98 30.74
C ALA A 99 31.59 -25.47 31.37
N TYR A 100 32.56 -25.80 30.52
CA TYR A 100 33.89 -26.24 30.91
C TYR A 100 34.95 -25.36 30.26
N THR A 101 36.10 -25.24 30.93
CA THR A 101 37.25 -24.51 30.38
C THR A 101 38.48 -25.40 30.47
N LEU A 102 39.02 -25.82 29.33
CA LEU A 102 40.36 -26.40 29.26
C LEU A 102 41.38 -25.27 29.31
N GLU A 103 42.25 -25.31 30.31
CA GLU A 103 43.38 -24.39 30.46
C GLU A 103 44.68 -25.16 30.32
N ILE A 104 45.52 -24.69 29.40
CA ILE A 104 46.89 -25.16 29.18
C ILE A 104 47.81 -24.03 29.61
N GLY A 105 48.35 -24.15 30.83
CA GLY A 105 49.10 -23.09 31.47
C GLY A 105 50.45 -22.82 30.83
N SER A 106 50.86 -21.55 30.88
CA SER A 106 52.15 -21.02 30.41
C SER A 106 53.36 -21.76 30.98
N GLY A 107 53.22 -22.38 32.16
CA GLY A 107 54.25 -23.20 32.81
C GLY A 107 54.40 -24.63 32.24
N CYS A 108 53.66 -25.00 31.20
CA CYS A 108 53.93 -26.26 30.48
C CYS A 108 55.33 -26.21 29.87
N GLU A 109 56.19 -27.17 30.24
CA GLU A 109 57.62 -27.13 29.94
C GLU A 109 58.02 -28.20 28.92
N SER A 110 58.84 -27.84 27.93
CA SER A 110 59.50 -28.80 27.04
C SER A 110 60.52 -29.67 27.79
N ALA A 111 60.90 -30.82 27.23
CA ALA A 111 61.93 -31.69 27.83
C ALA A 111 63.31 -31.01 27.99
N GLU A 112 63.53 -29.88 27.32
CA GLU A 112 64.74 -29.06 27.38
C GLU A 112 64.67 -27.91 28.40
N GLY A 113 63.57 -27.77 29.15
CA GLY A 113 63.43 -26.74 30.18
C GLY A 113 62.91 -25.38 29.70
N TYR A 114 62.24 -25.33 28.54
CA TYR A 114 61.60 -24.11 28.04
C TYR A 114 60.08 -24.17 28.21
N ASP A 115 59.53 -23.15 28.85
CA ASP A 115 58.09 -22.97 29.09
C ASP A 115 57.32 -22.55 27.82
N LEU A 116 56.02 -22.86 27.78
CA LEU A 116 55.07 -22.46 26.72
C LEU A 116 55.01 -20.93 26.62
N GLY A 117 54.99 -20.25 27.76
CA GLY A 117 55.13 -18.80 27.89
C GLY A 117 53.83 -17.99 27.91
N GLU A 118 52.72 -18.55 27.44
CA GLU A 118 51.38 -17.96 27.50
C GLU A 118 50.36 -19.04 27.88
N ASP A 119 49.28 -18.65 28.56
CA ASP A 119 48.17 -19.56 28.88
C ASP A 119 47.24 -19.64 27.66
N ASP A 120 46.83 -20.85 27.29
CA ASP A 120 45.79 -21.08 26.28
C ASP A 120 44.52 -21.61 26.96
N ARG A 121 43.36 -21.03 26.61
CA ARG A 121 42.06 -21.36 27.20
C ARG A 121 41.02 -21.66 26.13
N TYR A 122 40.31 -22.76 26.32
CA TYR A 122 39.24 -23.22 25.43
C TYR A 122 37.96 -23.43 26.23
N ASN A 123 36.96 -22.58 26.00
CA ASN A 123 35.64 -22.73 26.62
C ASN A 123 34.79 -23.65 25.75
N PHE A 124 34.11 -24.62 26.35
CA PHE A 124 33.17 -25.49 25.64
C PHE A 124 31.96 -25.79 26.51
N TYR A 125 30.85 -26.16 25.87
CA TYR A 125 29.53 -26.29 26.50
C TYR A 125 28.93 -27.64 26.17
N THR A 126 28.44 -28.36 27.17
CA THR A 126 27.70 -29.62 26.99
C THR A 126 26.20 -29.36 27.05
N TYR A 127 25.41 -30.15 26.32
CA TYR A 127 23.95 -29.99 26.25
C TYR A 127 23.20 -31.31 26.49
N THR A 128 21.99 -31.19 27.04
CA THR A 128 21.08 -32.31 27.37
C THR A 128 20.14 -32.70 26.24
N ASP A 129 20.20 -32.02 25.09
CA ASP A 129 19.29 -32.28 23.99
C ASP A 129 19.73 -33.52 23.19
N LYS A 130 19.09 -34.65 23.53
CA LYS A 130 19.24 -35.94 22.81
C LYS A 130 18.26 -36.08 21.65
N SER A 131 17.45 -35.06 21.35
CA SER A 131 16.56 -35.14 20.21
C SER A 131 17.34 -35.18 18.90
N GLU A 132 16.73 -35.79 17.89
CA GLU A 132 17.33 -35.98 16.58
C GLU A 132 17.12 -34.72 15.74
N PHE A 133 18.13 -34.35 14.95
CA PHE A 133 17.97 -33.29 13.97
C PHE A 133 17.21 -33.86 12.77
N ILE A 134 15.97 -33.39 12.60
CA ILE A 134 15.01 -33.88 11.60
C ILE A 134 14.28 -32.70 10.95
N VAL A 135 13.68 -32.96 9.80
CA VAL A 135 12.67 -32.08 9.20
C VAL A 135 11.34 -32.37 9.89
N VAL A 136 10.78 -31.35 10.54
CA VAL A 136 9.52 -31.42 11.31
C VAL A 136 8.32 -31.29 10.39
N SER A 137 8.34 -30.30 9.49
CA SER A 137 7.25 -30.01 8.58
C SER A 137 7.76 -29.34 7.31
N THR A 138 6.96 -29.43 6.24
CA THR A 138 7.21 -28.71 4.98
C THR A 138 5.91 -28.10 4.49
N SER A 139 6.01 -26.92 3.88
CA SER A 139 4.96 -26.31 3.07
C SER A 139 5.60 -25.89 1.75
N PRO A 140 5.18 -26.42 0.59
CA PRO A 140 4.15 -27.44 0.45
C PRO A 140 4.48 -28.77 1.16
N TRP A 141 3.47 -29.51 1.61
CA TRP A 141 3.66 -30.86 2.16
C TRP A 141 3.88 -31.90 1.05
N ASP A 142 4.42 -33.06 1.39
CA ASP A 142 4.67 -34.12 0.40
C ASP A 142 3.38 -34.59 -0.29
N GLY A 143 3.35 -34.51 -1.61
CA GLY A 143 2.21 -34.77 -2.47
C GLY A 143 1.21 -33.60 -2.62
N GLU A 144 1.47 -32.43 -2.02
CA GLU A 144 0.58 -31.27 -2.16
C GLU A 144 0.41 -30.85 -3.62
N THR A 145 -0.75 -30.27 -3.93
CA THR A 145 -1.01 -29.63 -5.21
C THR A 145 -1.24 -28.15 -4.98
N ILE A 146 -0.40 -27.31 -5.56
CA ILE A 146 -0.49 -25.85 -5.48
C ILE A 146 -1.00 -25.26 -6.79
N THR A 147 -1.83 -24.23 -6.68
CA THR A 147 -2.41 -23.49 -7.82
C THR A 147 -1.79 -22.11 -8.01
N MET A 148 -1.07 -21.63 -6.99
CA MET A 148 -0.27 -20.41 -7.04
C MET A 148 1.08 -20.75 -7.66
N LEU A 149 1.34 -20.22 -8.86
CA LEU A 149 2.55 -20.52 -9.64
C LEU A 149 3.57 -19.38 -9.63
N ASP A 150 3.16 -18.19 -9.21
CA ASP A 150 4.02 -17.02 -9.01
C ASP A 150 4.26 -16.79 -7.51
N GLY A 151 5.48 -16.35 -7.17
CA GLY A 151 5.83 -16.01 -5.78
C GLY A 151 5.70 -17.18 -4.81
N VAL A 152 5.94 -18.40 -5.30
CA VAL A 152 5.87 -19.61 -4.49
C VAL A 152 6.93 -19.54 -3.39
N GLU A 153 6.50 -19.77 -2.15
CA GLU A 153 7.37 -19.90 -0.99
C GLU A 153 7.41 -21.37 -0.55
N ILE A 154 8.60 -21.92 -0.38
CA ILE A 154 8.80 -23.24 0.21
C ILE A 154 9.35 -23.07 1.62
N ILE A 155 8.60 -23.52 2.60
CA ILE A 155 8.90 -23.45 4.02
C ILE A 155 9.31 -24.84 4.52
N ILE A 156 10.45 -24.91 5.19
CA ILE A 156 10.97 -26.14 5.79
C ILE A 156 11.24 -25.87 7.26
N GLU A 157 10.55 -26.59 8.15
CA GLU A 157 10.75 -26.52 9.59
C GLU A 157 11.63 -27.67 10.05
N PHE A 158 12.60 -27.36 10.91
CA PHE A 158 13.55 -28.29 11.48
C PHE A 158 13.42 -28.36 12.99
N SER A 159 13.80 -29.50 13.58
CA SER A 159 13.78 -29.68 15.04
C SER A 159 14.88 -28.90 15.75
N HIS A 160 15.93 -28.47 15.03
CA HIS A 160 17.06 -27.73 15.58
C HIS A 160 17.45 -26.52 14.71
N PRO A 161 18.04 -25.47 15.31
CA PRO A 161 18.58 -24.33 14.57
C PRO A 161 19.64 -24.75 13.56
N VAL A 162 19.47 -24.37 12.29
CA VAL A 162 20.35 -24.77 11.18
C VAL A 162 21.61 -23.89 11.11
N ARG A 163 22.75 -24.49 10.74
CA ARG A 163 24.00 -23.76 10.45
C ARG A 163 23.99 -23.22 9.02
N TYR A 164 23.94 -21.90 8.87
CA TYR A 164 23.81 -21.24 7.55
C TYR A 164 24.86 -21.65 6.50
N THR A 165 26.09 -21.99 6.91
CA THR A 165 27.19 -22.34 6.00
C THR A 165 26.99 -23.67 5.29
N THR A 166 26.01 -24.49 5.71
CA THR A 166 25.81 -25.84 5.17
C THR A 166 24.60 -25.94 4.23
N ILE A 167 23.94 -24.84 3.85
CA ILE A 167 22.70 -24.91 3.04
C ILE A 167 22.97 -24.97 1.54
N TYR A 168 23.95 -24.20 1.05
CA TYR A 168 24.07 -23.86 -0.36
C TYR A 168 24.17 -25.07 -1.30
N ASP A 169 24.79 -26.17 -0.85
CA ASP A 169 24.95 -27.41 -1.61
C ASP A 169 24.11 -28.58 -1.06
N LYS A 170 23.30 -28.36 -0.02
CA LYS A 170 22.53 -29.41 0.67
C LYS A 170 21.03 -29.31 0.45
N VAL A 171 20.52 -28.24 -0.16
CA VAL A 171 19.12 -28.11 -0.57
C VAL A 171 19.06 -27.96 -2.08
N SER A 172 18.24 -28.77 -2.74
CA SER A 172 18.04 -28.72 -4.20
C SER A 172 16.58 -28.92 -4.56
N ILE A 173 16.15 -28.31 -5.67
CA ILE A 173 14.81 -28.41 -6.21
C ILE A 173 14.92 -28.92 -7.64
N GLN A 174 14.10 -29.91 -8.00
CA GLN A 174 14.04 -30.48 -9.34
C GLN A 174 12.60 -30.48 -9.86
N PRO A 175 12.30 -29.92 -11.05
CA PRO A 175 13.20 -29.20 -11.95
C PRO A 175 13.90 -27.98 -11.31
N PRO A 176 15.09 -27.58 -11.80
CA PRO A 176 15.81 -26.45 -11.24
C PRO A 176 15.00 -25.15 -11.34
N VAL A 177 14.94 -24.41 -10.23
CA VAL A 177 14.29 -23.10 -10.14
C VAL A 177 15.22 -22.13 -9.43
N GLU A 178 15.15 -20.86 -9.79
CA GLU A 178 15.84 -19.78 -9.07
C GLU A 178 15.09 -19.43 -7.79
N PHE A 179 15.79 -19.35 -6.67
CA PHE A 179 15.22 -18.97 -5.38
C PHE A 179 16.20 -18.16 -4.53
N ASN A 180 15.64 -17.29 -3.68
CA ASN A 180 16.35 -16.75 -2.52
C ASN A 180 16.04 -17.60 -1.29
N TYR A 181 16.91 -17.59 -0.29
CA TYR A 181 16.61 -18.24 0.99
C TYR A 181 16.79 -17.31 2.17
N SER A 182 15.97 -17.51 3.20
CA SER A 182 16.05 -16.80 4.47
C SER A 182 15.70 -17.74 5.64
N PHE A 183 15.92 -17.29 6.87
CA PHE A 183 15.64 -18.08 8.07
C PHE A 183 14.77 -17.29 9.04
N SER A 184 13.99 -18.00 9.85
CA SER A 184 13.42 -17.45 11.08
C SER A 184 14.51 -16.97 12.03
N ALA A 185 14.15 -16.12 12.99
CA ALA A 185 15.10 -15.58 13.97
C ALA A 185 15.80 -16.70 14.78
N GLU A 186 15.07 -17.77 15.06
CA GLU A 186 15.51 -18.96 15.77
C GLU A 186 16.26 -19.96 14.87
N ARG A 187 16.23 -19.74 13.55
CA ARG A 187 16.85 -20.57 12.51
C ARG A 187 16.34 -22.01 12.44
N THR A 188 15.15 -22.26 12.97
CA THR A 188 14.44 -23.53 12.87
C THR A 188 13.58 -23.60 11.62
N THR A 189 13.36 -22.48 10.92
CA THR A 189 12.55 -22.43 9.70
C THR A 189 13.36 -21.82 8.57
N LEU A 190 13.46 -22.54 7.45
CA LEU A 190 14.04 -22.09 6.19
C LEU A 190 12.92 -21.72 5.24
N TYR A 191 12.99 -20.51 4.70
CA TYR A 191 12.10 -20.00 3.66
C TYR A 191 12.87 -19.98 2.34
N LEU A 192 12.30 -20.56 1.27
CA LEU A 192 12.82 -20.48 -0.08
C LEU A 192 11.81 -19.70 -0.94
N ASP A 193 12.15 -18.48 -1.32
CA ASP A 193 11.34 -17.61 -2.16
C ASP A 193 11.67 -17.88 -3.64
N ILE A 194 10.78 -18.54 -4.38
CA ILE A 194 10.98 -18.82 -5.80
C ILE A 194 10.87 -17.50 -6.59
N LEU A 195 11.91 -17.20 -7.39
CA LEU A 195 12.06 -15.93 -8.11
C LEU A 195 11.44 -15.93 -9.51
N GLN A 196 10.83 -17.05 -9.90
CA GLN A 196 10.27 -17.27 -11.23
C GLN A 196 8.89 -17.90 -11.15
N HIS A 197 8.10 -17.73 -12.21
CA HIS A 197 6.88 -18.50 -12.42
C HIS A 197 7.21 -19.98 -12.56
N LEU A 198 6.47 -20.84 -11.87
CA LEU A 198 6.56 -22.29 -12.01
C LEU A 198 5.70 -22.77 -13.17
N ASP A 199 6.21 -23.70 -13.98
CA ASP A 199 5.40 -24.31 -15.04
C ASP A 199 4.20 -25.06 -14.40
N SER A 200 3.03 -24.98 -15.04
CA SER A 200 1.84 -25.70 -14.61
C SER A 200 1.91 -27.19 -14.97
N ASN A 201 1.18 -28.03 -14.24
CA ASN A 201 1.14 -29.49 -14.42
C ASN A 201 2.51 -30.16 -14.30
N GLN A 202 3.36 -29.62 -13.44
CA GLN A 202 4.71 -30.10 -13.19
C GLN A 202 4.85 -30.62 -11.76
N ASN A 203 5.66 -31.65 -11.58
CA ASN A 203 6.02 -32.15 -10.25
C ASN A 203 7.40 -31.60 -9.88
N PHE A 204 7.48 -30.92 -8.74
CA PHE A 204 8.71 -30.42 -8.16
C PHE A 204 9.10 -31.28 -6.96
N THR A 205 10.33 -31.76 -6.93
CA THR A 205 10.92 -32.49 -5.82
C THR A 205 11.97 -31.63 -5.13
N VAL A 206 11.81 -31.42 -3.83
CA VAL A 206 12.81 -30.78 -2.98
C VAL A 206 13.60 -31.87 -2.26
N ARG A 207 14.93 -31.79 -2.30
CA ARG A 207 15.84 -32.70 -1.60
C ARG A 207 16.72 -31.92 -0.63
N ILE A 208 16.82 -32.45 0.59
CA ILE A 208 17.64 -31.98 1.69
C ILE A 208 18.62 -33.11 2.04
N ASP A 209 19.91 -32.83 1.89
CA ASP A 209 20.99 -33.79 2.13
C ASP A 209 21.22 -33.98 3.64
N LYS A 210 21.43 -35.23 4.07
CA LYS A 210 21.70 -35.57 5.48
C LYS A 210 22.94 -34.88 6.07
N GLU A 211 23.87 -34.44 5.23
CA GLU A 211 25.06 -33.70 5.62
C GLU A 211 24.73 -32.25 6.04
N LEU A 212 23.47 -31.82 5.95
CA LEU A 212 23.02 -30.56 6.54
C LEU A 212 23.27 -30.57 8.06
N GLY A 213 23.96 -29.53 8.55
CA GLY A 213 24.36 -29.43 9.96
C GLY A 213 23.51 -28.45 10.76
N ALA A 214 23.20 -28.81 11.99
CA ALA A 214 22.64 -27.92 13.00
C ALA A 214 23.74 -27.11 13.72
N LEU A 215 23.36 -26.01 14.37
CA LEU A 215 24.30 -25.15 15.10
C LEU A 215 24.97 -25.86 16.27
N ASP A 216 24.28 -26.80 16.90
CA ASP A 216 24.77 -27.64 18.00
C ASP A 216 25.68 -28.80 17.53
N GLY A 217 25.93 -28.91 16.23
CA GLY A 217 26.83 -29.89 15.64
C GLY A 217 26.17 -31.21 15.21
N LYS A 218 24.86 -31.38 15.40
CA LYS A 218 24.14 -32.55 14.90
C LYS A 218 24.04 -32.53 13.37
N ALA A 219 24.10 -33.70 12.75
CA ALA A 219 23.76 -33.91 11.35
C ALA A 219 22.30 -34.36 11.22
N LEU A 220 21.67 -34.06 10.10
CA LEU A 220 20.31 -34.53 9.80
C LEU A 220 20.32 -36.06 9.74
N ILE A 221 19.33 -36.72 10.34
CA ILE A 221 19.38 -38.18 10.54
C ILE A 221 19.42 -38.97 9.22
N GLU A 222 18.75 -38.47 8.19
CA GLU A 222 18.66 -39.07 6.87
C GLU A 222 18.43 -38.01 5.78
N ASP A 223 18.65 -38.39 4.52
CA ASP A 223 18.27 -37.54 3.39
C ASP A 223 16.76 -37.37 3.43
N ARG A 224 16.28 -36.13 3.32
CA ARG A 224 14.85 -35.85 3.23
C ARG A 224 14.49 -35.43 1.81
N SER A 225 13.40 -35.98 1.30
CA SER A 225 12.79 -35.50 0.06
C SER A 225 11.29 -35.37 0.22
N PHE A 226 10.71 -34.38 -0.42
CA PHE A 226 9.26 -34.24 -0.60
C PHE A 226 9.00 -33.68 -1.99
N SER A 227 7.81 -33.92 -2.52
CA SER A 227 7.40 -33.40 -3.82
C SER A 227 6.06 -32.69 -3.75
N PHE A 228 5.84 -31.72 -4.63
CA PHE A 228 4.54 -31.08 -4.81
C PHE A 228 4.25 -30.94 -6.30
N ASN A 229 2.97 -30.80 -6.63
CA ASN A 229 2.50 -30.65 -8.00
C ASN A 229 1.97 -29.24 -8.20
N THR A 230 2.26 -28.65 -9.34
CA THR A 230 1.64 -27.41 -9.79
C THR A 230 0.48 -27.73 -10.71
N ILE A 231 -0.61 -26.99 -10.60
CA ILE A 231 -1.69 -26.98 -11.61
C ILE A 231 -2.07 -25.53 -11.90
N GLU A 232 -2.59 -25.25 -13.09
CA GLU A 232 -3.20 -23.94 -13.32
C GLU A 232 -4.39 -23.77 -12.38
N SER A 233 -4.49 -22.59 -11.77
CA SER A 233 -5.67 -22.26 -10.98
C SER A 233 -6.92 -22.34 -11.85
N THR A 234 -7.84 -23.23 -11.50
CA THR A 234 -9.17 -23.31 -12.13
C THR A 234 -10.14 -22.28 -11.56
N GLN A 235 -9.70 -21.48 -10.59
CA GLN A 235 -10.52 -20.43 -10.02
C GLN A 235 -10.64 -19.28 -11.04
N ALA A 236 -11.86 -19.04 -11.50
CA ALA A 236 -12.14 -17.91 -12.36
C ALA A 236 -11.75 -16.60 -11.65
N PHE A 237 -11.02 -15.74 -12.35
CA PHE A 237 -10.78 -14.37 -11.89
C PHE A 237 -12.04 -13.55 -12.18
N ILE A 238 -12.68 -13.04 -11.14
CA ILE A 238 -13.97 -12.34 -11.24
C ILE A 238 -13.97 -11.06 -10.41
N VAL A 239 -14.79 -10.10 -10.82
CA VAL A 239 -15.22 -9.00 -9.94
C VAL A 239 -16.25 -9.55 -8.95
N GLN A 240 -15.94 -9.49 -7.65
CA GLN A 240 -16.85 -9.89 -6.59
C GLN A 240 -17.88 -8.81 -6.30
N ASP A 241 -17.43 -7.55 -6.31
CA ASP A 241 -18.28 -6.42 -5.98
C ASP A 241 -17.71 -5.14 -6.59
N ALA A 242 -18.58 -4.16 -6.81
CA ALA A 242 -18.18 -2.82 -7.19
C ALA A 242 -19.14 -1.82 -6.53
N PHE A 243 -18.63 -0.63 -6.21
CA PHE A 243 -19.43 0.43 -5.64
C PHE A 243 -18.80 1.79 -5.92
N MET A 244 -19.64 2.82 -5.96
CA MET A 244 -19.20 4.21 -5.84
C MET A 244 -19.07 4.52 -4.35
N ALA A 245 -17.96 5.14 -3.94
CA ALA A 245 -17.74 5.53 -2.56
C ALA A 245 -17.13 6.93 -2.49
N ASP A 246 -17.34 7.61 -1.36
CA ASP A 246 -16.60 8.84 -1.08
C ASP A 246 -15.09 8.54 -0.96
N ALA A 247 -14.25 9.52 -1.32
CA ALA A 247 -12.81 9.41 -1.17
C ALA A 247 -12.39 9.07 0.29
N PRO A 248 -11.27 8.34 0.50
CA PRO A 248 -10.79 7.98 1.83
C PRO A 248 -10.59 9.21 2.72
N GLY A 249 -11.26 9.23 3.87
CA GLY A 249 -11.25 10.36 4.81
C GLY A 249 -12.52 11.23 4.77
N SER A 250 -13.48 10.94 3.88
CA SER A 250 -14.82 11.52 3.94
C SER A 250 -15.53 11.10 5.23
N THR A 251 -16.13 12.08 5.92
CA THR A 251 -16.97 11.86 7.11
C THR A 251 -18.40 11.43 6.76
N THR A 252 -18.77 11.45 5.47
CA THR A 252 -20.13 11.18 5.00
C THR A 252 -20.39 9.68 4.83
N GLY A 253 -19.34 8.89 4.56
CA GLY A 253 -19.36 7.42 4.58
C GLY A 253 -20.35 6.81 3.58
N GLY A 254 -20.70 7.54 2.51
CA GLY A 254 -21.64 7.07 1.50
C GLY A 254 -21.01 6.01 0.61
N SER A 255 -21.74 4.93 0.34
CA SER A 255 -21.42 4.03 -0.76
C SER A 255 -22.69 3.57 -1.47
N ILE A 256 -22.60 3.41 -2.79
CA ILE A 256 -23.69 2.95 -3.65
C ILE A 256 -23.19 1.72 -4.40
N GLN A 257 -23.73 0.57 -4.03
CA GLN A 257 -23.33 -0.72 -4.57
C GLN A 257 -23.98 -0.99 -5.93
N PHE A 258 -23.22 -1.56 -6.87
CA PHE A 258 -23.78 -2.05 -8.13
C PHE A 258 -24.42 -3.41 -7.89
N GLU A 259 -25.76 -3.52 -8.04
CA GLU A 259 -26.49 -4.78 -7.80
C GLU A 259 -26.10 -5.91 -8.76
N ASN A 260 -25.56 -5.59 -9.94
CA ASN A 260 -25.06 -6.55 -10.91
C ASN A 260 -23.85 -5.97 -11.67
N SER A 261 -22.64 -6.44 -11.36
CA SER A 261 -21.41 -5.99 -12.01
C SER A 261 -21.26 -6.41 -13.49
N THR A 262 -22.10 -7.32 -13.98
CA THR A 262 -21.98 -7.84 -15.37
C THR A 262 -22.68 -6.91 -16.37
N TYR A 263 -23.85 -6.40 -15.99
CA TYR A 263 -24.66 -5.44 -16.75
C TYR A 263 -25.50 -4.65 -15.73
N PRO A 264 -24.89 -3.69 -15.02
CA PRO A 264 -25.63 -2.95 -14.03
C PRO A 264 -26.71 -2.13 -14.73
N ASP A 265 -27.90 -2.11 -14.14
CA ASP A 265 -28.81 -1.00 -14.35
C ASP A 265 -28.05 0.27 -13.92
N VAL A 266 -28.20 1.36 -14.69
CA VAL A 266 -27.50 2.62 -14.40
C VAL A 266 -27.86 3.06 -12.97
N ILE A 267 -26.87 3.10 -12.09
CA ILE A 267 -27.11 3.54 -10.71
C ILE A 267 -27.22 5.06 -10.66
N ALA A 268 -28.10 5.57 -9.81
CA ALA A 268 -28.32 6.98 -9.58
C ALA A 268 -27.87 7.38 -8.17
N GLY A 269 -27.83 8.68 -7.89
CA GLY A 269 -27.46 9.26 -6.60
C GLY A 269 -25.96 9.40 -6.38
N VAL A 270 -25.14 9.22 -7.41
CA VAL A 270 -23.68 9.32 -7.32
C VAL A 270 -23.25 10.78 -7.26
N GLU A 271 -22.42 11.12 -6.29
CA GLU A 271 -21.83 12.45 -6.17
C GLU A 271 -20.59 12.60 -7.08
N LYS A 272 -20.34 13.81 -7.55
CA LYS A 272 -19.26 14.15 -8.49
C LYS A 272 -17.86 13.94 -7.96
N ASP A 273 -17.70 13.86 -6.64
CA ASP A 273 -16.46 13.66 -5.90
C ASP A 273 -16.28 12.22 -5.39
N MET A 274 -17.19 11.31 -5.74
CA MET A 274 -17.03 9.87 -5.45
C MET A 274 -16.01 9.20 -6.38
N GLU A 275 -15.41 8.13 -5.91
CA GLU A 275 -14.53 7.22 -6.65
C GLU A 275 -15.22 5.88 -6.93
N LEU A 276 -14.78 5.19 -7.98
CA LEU A 276 -15.21 3.82 -8.26
C LEU A 276 -14.25 2.84 -7.58
N GLN A 277 -14.80 1.94 -6.76
CA GLN A 277 -14.06 0.83 -6.17
C GLN A 277 -14.52 -0.50 -6.76
N VAL A 278 -13.56 -1.34 -7.16
CA VAL A 278 -13.81 -2.67 -7.74
C VAL A 278 -13.05 -3.72 -6.95
N ARG A 279 -13.77 -4.65 -6.31
CA ARG A 279 -13.20 -5.75 -5.54
C ARG A 279 -13.14 -7.02 -6.40
N PHE A 280 -11.96 -7.61 -6.49
CA PHE A 280 -11.73 -8.89 -7.16
C PHE A 280 -11.63 -10.04 -6.15
N ASN A 281 -11.89 -11.27 -6.61
CA ASN A 281 -11.73 -12.47 -5.79
C ASN A 281 -10.28 -12.94 -5.62
N THR A 282 -9.33 -12.30 -6.32
CA THR A 282 -7.92 -12.67 -6.34
C THR A 282 -7.08 -11.41 -6.53
N GLY A 283 -5.87 -11.39 -6.00
CA GLY A 283 -5.01 -10.22 -6.11
C GLY A 283 -4.61 -9.90 -7.55
N PHE A 284 -4.28 -8.65 -7.83
CA PHE A 284 -3.87 -8.19 -9.17
C PHE A 284 -2.66 -7.24 -9.10
N TYR A 285 -2.03 -6.97 -10.24
CA TYR A 285 -1.03 -5.91 -10.39
C TYR A 285 -1.67 -4.69 -11.09
N LEU A 286 -1.41 -3.47 -10.63
CA LEU A 286 -2.04 -2.26 -11.21
C LEU A 286 -1.75 -2.08 -12.70
N ASN A 287 -0.51 -2.39 -13.12
CA ASN A 287 -0.09 -2.28 -14.52
C ASN A 287 -0.86 -3.21 -15.48
N THR A 288 -1.48 -4.30 -14.99
CA THR A 288 -2.34 -5.17 -15.82
C THR A 288 -3.73 -4.57 -16.04
N ILE A 289 -4.12 -3.58 -15.23
CA ILE A 289 -5.41 -2.89 -15.29
C ILE A 289 -5.31 -1.57 -16.09
N GLU A 290 -4.21 -0.84 -15.97
CA GLU A 290 -4.01 0.48 -16.61
C GLU A 290 -4.36 0.49 -18.12
N ASN A 291 -4.11 -0.63 -18.81
CA ASN A 291 -4.36 -0.74 -20.25
C ASN A 291 -5.69 -1.43 -20.63
N THR A 292 -6.47 -1.86 -19.64
CA THR A 292 -7.69 -2.66 -19.84
C THR A 292 -8.94 -2.01 -19.27
N ILE A 293 -8.80 -0.98 -18.41
CA ILE A 293 -9.89 -0.14 -17.94
C ILE A 293 -10.09 1.07 -18.87
N SER A 294 -11.35 1.46 -19.07
CA SER A 294 -11.71 2.68 -19.82
C SER A 294 -12.94 3.34 -19.21
N ILE A 295 -13.00 4.68 -19.27
CA ILE A 295 -14.11 5.48 -18.79
C ILE A 295 -14.73 6.25 -19.96
N THR A 296 -16.05 6.25 -20.07
CA THR A 296 -16.82 6.97 -21.11
C THR A 296 -17.99 7.71 -20.48
N PRO A 297 -18.19 9.02 -20.72
CA PRO A 297 -17.30 9.91 -21.48
C PRO A 297 -15.90 10.00 -20.84
N PRO A 298 -14.86 10.36 -21.63
CA PRO A 298 -13.50 10.46 -21.11
C PRO A 298 -13.41 11.49 -19.98
N ILE A 299 -12.75 11.09 -18.89
CA ILE A 299 -12.36 11.92 -17.75
C ILE A 299 -11.00 11.41 -17.28
N ASP A 300 -10.15 12.31 -16.80
CA ASP A 300 -8.83 11.95 -16.27
C ASP A 300 -8.99 11.26 -14.90
N TYR A 301 -8.23 10.19 -14.69
CA TYR A 301 -8.26 9.39 -13.47
C TYR A 301 -6.90 8.75 -13.18
N SER A 302 -6.68 8.48 -11.91
CA SER A 302 -5.58 7.71 -11.37
C SER A 302 -6.07 6.36 -10.80
N LEU A 303 -5.20 5.35 -10.87
CA LEU A 303 -5.49 4.03 -10.33
C LEU A 303 -4.66 3.80 -9.08
N GLU A 304 -5.34 3.46 -8.00
CA GLU A 304 -4.73 3.04 -6.76
C GLU A 304 -5.19 1.64 -6.39
N LYS A 305 -4.40 1.00 -5.53
CA LYS A 305 -4.70 -0.32 -5.00
C LYS A 305 -4.93 -0.20 -3.50
N ASP A 306 -6.10 -0.63 -3.05
CA ASP A 306 -6.41 -0.77 -1.63
C ASP A 306 -6.40 -2.25 -1.24
N ASP A 307 -5.51 -2.60 -0.31
CA ASP A 307 -5.10 -3.99 -0.04
C ASP A 307 -4.73 -4.75 -1.33
N ASN A 308 -4.76 -6.08 -1.35
CA ASN A 308 -4.42 -6.86 -2.54
C ASN A 308 -5.55 -7.04 -3.55
N TYR A 309 -6.79 -6.68 -3.19
CA TYR A 309 -8.00 -7.12 -3.90
C TYR A 309 -8.90 -5.98 -4.40
N VAL A 310 -8.65 -4.73 -4.00
CA VAL A 310 -9.50 -3.60 -4.38
C VAL A 310 -8.74 -2.65 -5.30
N LEU A 311 -9.31 -2.42 -6.48
CA LEU A 311 -8.92 -1.33 -7.37
C LEU A 311 -9.73 -0.09 -6.99
N ARG A 312 -9.04 1.03 -6.82
CA ARG A 312 -9.64 2.36 -6.68
C ARG A 312 -9.37 3.17 -7.94
N VAL A 313 -10.44 3.66 -8.57
CA VAL A 313 -10.40 4.56 -9.72
C VAL A 313 -10.76 5.95 -9.21
N ILE A 314 -9.75 6.80 -9.09
CA ILE A 314 -9.84 8.13 -8.49
C ILE A 314 -9.88 9.14 -9.64
N PHE A 315 -10.96 9.92 -9.74
CA PHE A 315 -11.05 10.94 -10.78
C PHE A 315 -10.21 12.16 -10.39
N ASP A 316 -9.36 12.61 -11.31
CA ASP A 316 -8.40 13.70 -11.04
C ASP A 316 -9.09 15.07 -10.94
N GLU A 317 -10.29 15.18 -11.53
CA GLU A 317 -11.20 16.32 -11.47
C GLU A 317 -12.62 15.82 -11.12
N PRO A 318 -13.48 16.64 -10.50
CA PRO A 318 -14.87 16.25 -10.24
C PRO A 318 -15.61 15.84 -11.52
N MET A 319 -16.39 14.77 -11.43
CA MET A 319 -17.23 14.32 -12.54
C MET A 319 -18.26 15.37 -12.94
N THR A 320 -18.69 15.36 -14.20
CA THR A 320 -19.67 16.34 -14.69
C THR A 320 -21.07 16.05 -14.09
N PRO A 321 -21.71 17.04 -13.42
CA PRO A 321 -23.07 16.90 -12.90
C PRO A 321 -24.08 16.44 -13.96
N GLU A 322 -24.95 15.51 -13.56
CA GLU A 322 -26.01 14.88 -14.36
C GLU A 322 -25.55 14.09 -15.60
N GLU A 323 -24.23 13.95 -15.80
CA GLU A 323 -23.68 13.11 -16.85
C GLU A 323 -23.72 11.62 -16.44
N THR A 324 -23.95 10.73 -17.41
CA THR A 324 -23.87 9.29 -17.20
C THR A 324 -22.50 8.79 -17.64
N TYR A 325 -21.75 8.22 -16.71
CA TYR A 325 -20.45 7.61 -16.96
C TYR A 325 -20.55 6.08 -17.00
N ARG A 326 -19.62 5.49 -17.75
CA ARG A 326 -19.43 4.06 -17.92
C ARG A 326 -17.97 3.71 -17.75
N ALA A 327 -17.65 2.90 -16.76
CA ALA A 327 -16.37 2.21 -16.64
C ALA A 327 -16.44 0.82 -17.27
N ALA A 328 -15.46 0.45 -18.06
CA ALA A 328 -15.37 -0.86 -18.69
C ALA A 328 -14.03 -1.52 -18.38
N LEU A 329 -14.05 -2.73 -17.83
CA LEU A 329 -12.89 -3.59 -17.62
C LEU A 329 -12.91 -4.72 -18.65
N ASN A 330 -11.90 -4.75 -19.51
CA ASN A 330 -11.78 -5.80 -20.53
C ASN A 330 -11.33 -7.13 -19.91
N ARG A 331 -11.85 -8.23 -20.46
CA ARG A 331 -11.51 -9.62 -20.11
C ARG A 331 -10.01 -9.88 -20.05
N SER A 332 -9.20 -9.21 -20.86
CA SER A 332 -7.74 -9.33 -20.88
C SER A 332 -7.03 -8.93 -19.57
N THR A 333 -7.73 -8.26 -18.65
CA THR A 333 -7.21 -7.98 -17.31
C THR A 333 -6.86 -9.28 -16.58
N SER A 334 -5.62 -9.41 -16.10
CA SER A 334 -5.13 -10.61 -15.41
C SER A 334 -4.84 -10.36 -13.93
N ASN A 335 -5.08 -11.40 -13.11
CA ASN A 335 -4.68 -11.44 -11.72
C ASN A 335 -3.16 -11.68 -11.55
N ILE A 336 -2.68 -11.74 -10.30
CA ILE A 336 -1.26 -12.01 -9.99
C ILE A 336 -0.76 -13.39 -10.45
N TYR A 337 -1.67 -14.29 -10.86
CA TYR A 337 -1.34 -15.64 -11.37
C TYR A 337 -1.50 -15.73 -12.90
N GLY A 338 -1.67 -14.60 -13.59
CA GLY A 338 -1.86 -14.57 -15.05
C GLY A 338 -3.25 -15.02 -15.54
N VAL A 339 -4.16 -15.40 -14.66
CA VAL A 339 -5.54 -15.77 -15.04
C VAL A 339 -6.32 -14.49 -15.39
N THR A 340 -6.83 -14.45 -16.61
CA THR A 340 -7.64 -13.33 -17.12
C THR A 340 -9.04 -13.34 -16.51
N LEU A 341 -9.73 -12.19 -16.50
CA LEU A 341 -11.13 -12.11 -16.09
C LEU A 341 -11.98 -13.13 -16.88
N ASP A 342 -13.04 -13.64 -16.25
CA ASP A 342 -13.93 -14.61 -16.90
C ASP A 342 -14.75 -13.97 -18.04
N ARG A 343 -14.97 -12.65 -17.99
CA ARG A 343 -15.72 -11.84 -18.96
C ARG A 343 -15.30 -10.36 -18.92
N ASP A 344 -15.86 -9.55 -19.83
CA ASP A 344 -15.83 -8.10 -19.72
C ASP A 344 -16.80 -7.63 -18.63
N TYR A 345 -16.39 -6.63 -17.84
CA TYR A 345 -17.24 -6.00 -16.83
C TYR A 345 -17.52 -4.55 -17.19
N ALA A 346 -18.68 -4.04 -16.80
CA ALA A 346 -19.08 -2.67 -17.02
C ALA A 346 -19.82 -2.11 -15.82
N PHE A 347 -19.59 -0.84 -15.51
CA PHE A 347 -20.22 -0.12 -14.41
C PHE A 347 -20.76 1.19 -14.95
N GLU A 348 -22.06 1.42 -14.86
CA GLU A 348 -22.73 2.62 -15.39
C GLU A 348 -23.42 3.39 -14.26
N TRP A 349 -23.14 4.68 -14.15
CA TRP A 349 -23.71 5.53 -13.12
C TRP A 349 -24.04 6.93 -13.64
N THR A 350 -25.03 7.57 -13.02
CA THR A 350 -25.37 8.97 -13.28
C THR A 350 -24.98 9.83 -12.10
N VAL A 351 -24.28 10.93 -12.39
CA VAL A 351 -23.76 11.89 -11.39
C VAL A 351 -24.89 12.83 -10.97
N ASN A 352 -25.95 12.29 -10.36
CA ASN A 352 -27.14 13.01 -9.91
C ASN A 352 -27.36 12.83 -8.40
N GLY A 353 -26.27 12.62 -7.66
CA GLY A 353 -26.22 12.79 -6.22
C GLY A 353 -26.76 14.15 -5.79
N VAL A 354 -27.17 14.25 -4.53
CA VAL A 354 -27.82 15.46 -4.05
C VAL A 354 -26.92 16.67 -4.27
N ASN A 355 -25.63 16.59 -3.97
CA ASN A 355 -24.67 17.68 -4.11
C ASN A 355 -24.10 17.82 -5.54
N SER A 356 -24.69 17.13 -6.52
CA SER A 356 -24.19 17.03 -7.90
C SER A 356 -25.27 17.31 -8.94
N LEU A 357 -26.28 18.09 -8.56
CA LEU A 357 -27.36 18.50 -9.46
C LEU A 357 -27.15 19.91 -9.97
N LEU A 358 -27.48 20.14 -11.23
CA LEU A 358 -27.35 21.45 -11.85
C LEU A 358 -28.42 22.41 -11.29
N ILE A 359 -28.02 23.66 -11.14
CA ILE A 359 -28.92 24.73 -10.67
C ILE A 359 -29.92 25.04 -11.77
N ARG A 360 -31.19 25.12 -11.39
CA ARG A 360 -32.29 25.46 -12.30
C ARG A 360 -33.17 26.53 -11.68
N PRO A 361 -33.33 27.70 -12.31
CA PRO A 361 -34.46 28.56 -12.03
C PRO A 361 -35.75 27.80 -12.34
N LEU A 362 -36.71 27.82 -11.41
CA LEU A 362 -38.05 27.28 -11.60
C LEU A 362 -39.05 28.36 -11.98
N LYS A 363 -38.84 29.58 -11.47
CA LYS A 363 -39.74 30.71 -11.67
C LYS A 363 -38.98 32.02 -11.57
N ILE A 364 -39.27 32.96 -12.46
CA ILE A 364 -38.81 34.35 -12.36
C ILE A 364 -40.04 35.26 -12.41
N SER A 365 -40.14 36.16 -11.46
CA SER A 365 -41.24 37.14 -11.38
C SER A 365 -40.70 38.55 -11.23
N ILE A 366 -41.35 39.52 -11.89
CA ILE A 366 -41.15 40.93 -11.59
C ILE A 366 -42.06 41.29 -10.42
N LEU A 367 -41.48 41.80 -9.33
CA LEU A 367 -42.23 42.12 -8.13
C LEU A 367 -42.97 43.45 -8.27
N THR A 368 -44.20 43.47 -7.77
CA THR A 368 -44.99 44.69 -7.70
C THR A 368 -44.53 45.54 -6.49
N PRO A 369 -44.26 46.85 -6.66
CA PRO A 369 -43.91 47.78 -5.58
C PRO A 369 -44.81 47.68 -4.34
N GLU A 370 -44.19 47.69 -3.14
CA GLU A 370 -44.92 47.77 -1.87
C GLU A 370 -45.88 48.97 -1.84
N GLY A 371 -47.08 48.76 -1.29
CA GLY A 371 -48.13 49.79 -1.20
C GLY A 371 -49.03 49.92 -2.44
N THR A 372 -48.78 49.14 -3.49
CA THR A 372 -49.70 49.02 -4.63
C THR A 372 -50.57 47.77 -4.57
N GLY A 373 -50.29 46.79 -3.71
CA GLY A 373 -50.86 45.42 -3.79
C GLY A 373 -52.03 45.07 -2.86
N GLU A 374 -52.09 45.58 -1.62
CA GLU A 374 -53.09 45.07 -0.66
C GLU A 374 -54.53 45.57 -0.91
N ASP A 375 -54.70 46.74 -1.55
CA ASP A 375 -56.03 47.30 -1.88
C ASP A 375 -56.36 47.29 -3.39
N THR A 376 -55.44 46.86 -4.29
CA THR A 376 -55.68 46.86 -5.75
C THR A 376 -55.68 45.47 -6.41
N GLY A 377 -55.25 44.42 -5.69
CA GLY A 377 -55.13 43.07 -6.26
C GLY A 377 -53.96 42.88 -7.24
N ALA A 378 -52.99 43.80 -7.27
CA ALA A 378 -51.81 43.70 -8.12
C ALA A 378 -50.92 42.50 -7.71
N GLN A 379 -50.79 41.53 -8.61
CA GLN A 379 -49.99 40.31 -8.45
C GLN A 379 -48.61 40.49 -9.10
N ASN A 380 -47.59 39.81 -8.57
CA ASN A 380 -46.28 39.72 -9.21
C ASN A 380 -46.42 39.16 -10.64
N THR A 381 -45.67 39.72 -11.59
CA THR A 381 -45.73 39.31 -13.00
C THR A 381 -44.73 38.19 -13.24
N VAL A 382 -45.22 36.96 -13.46
CA VAL A 382 -44.38 35.82 -13.83
C VAL A 382 -43.87 36.01 -15.26
N ILE A 383 -42.56 35.91 -15.45
CA ILE A 383 -41.90 36.07 -16.77
C ILE A 383 -41.11 34.84 -17.21
N PHE A 384 -40.99 33.86 -16.34
CA PHE A 384 -40.41 32.55 -16.63
C PHE A 384 -40.99 31.53 -15.65
N ASP A 385 -41.44 30.39 -16.17
CA ASP A 385 -41.84 29.20 -15.41
C ASP A 385 -41.78 27.94 -16.30
N GLU A 386 -42.39 26.85 -15.84
CA GLU A 386 -42.49 25.59 -16.60
C GLU A 386 -43.18 25.71 -17.98
N ASN A 387 -43.97 26.77 -18.20
CA ASN A 387 -44.64 27.04 -19.48
C ASN A 387 -43.74 27.81 -20.46
N GLY A 388 -42.54 28.22 -20.03
CA GLY A 388 -41.53 28.89 -20.85
C GLY A 388 -41.29 30.35 -20.45
N ILE A 389 -40.71 31.12 -21.38
CA ILE A 389 -40.37 32.53 -21.17
C ILE A 389 -41.48 33.43 -21.70
N ASP A 390 -41.95 34.36 -20.87
CA ASP A 390 -42.87 35.42 -21.27
C ASP A 390 -42.12 36.74 -21.53
N GLN A 391 -42.02 37.06 -22.82
CA GLN A 391 -41.20 38.16 -23.32
C GLN A 391 -41.97 39.49 -23.34
N ASN A 392 -41.24 40.59 -23.21
CA ASN A 392 -41.71 41.96 -23.37
C ASN A 392 -42.75 42.43 -22.34
N ARG A 393 -42.75 41.83 -21.14
CA ARG A 393 -43.59 42.29 -20.04
C ARG A 393 -43.13 43.65 -19.51
N VAL A 394 -44.11 44.50 -19.16
CA VAL A 394 -43.84 45.81 -18.58
C VAL A 394 -43.36 45.61 -17.14
N MET A 395 -42.25 46.24 -16.79
CA MET A 395 -41.69 46.24 -15.45
C MET A 395 -42.50 47.20 -14.57
N PRO A 396 -43.21 46.72 -13.55
CA PRO A 396 -43.62 47.59 -12.45
C PRO A 396 -42.37 48.15 -11.75
N TYR A 397 -42.40 49.42 -11.36
CA TYR A 397 -41.26 50.08 -10.73
C TYR A 397 -41.68 50.96 -9.55
N SER A 398 -40.78 51.07 -8.57
CA SER A 398 -40.90 51.96 -7.41
C SER A 398 -40.08 53.22 -7.63
N PHE A 399 -40.66 54.38 -7.32
CA PHE A 399 -39.90 55.64 -7.28
C PHE A 399 -38.89 55.62 -6.14
N LEU A 400 -37.59 55.66 -6.48
CA LEU A 400 -36.52 55.83 -5.49
C LEU A 400 -36.21 57.32 -5.26
N SER A 401 -36.24 58.11 -6.34
CA SER A 401 -35.97 59.56 -6.35
C SER A 401 -36.45 60.18 -7.66
N ASP A 402 -36.33 61.50 -7.80
CA ASP A 402 -36.63 62.20 -9.05
C ASP A 402 -35.80 61.68 -10.24
N GLU A 403 -34.60 61.16 -9.99
CA GLU A 403 -33.68 60.69 -11.03
C GLU A 403 -33.71 59.18 -11.28
N TYR A 404 -34.27 58.38 -10.36
CA TYR A 404 -34.17 56.92 -10.43
C TYR A 404 -35.40 56.17 -9.94
N ASN A 405 -35.59 55.00 -10.53
CA ASN A 405 -36.58 54.00 -10.17
C ASN A 405 -35.90 52.68 -9.78
N SER A 406 -36.60 51.84 -9.01
CA SER A 406 -36.22 50.48 -8.69
C SER A 406 -37.13 49.49 -9.40
N VAL A 407 -36.57 48.41 -9.92
CA VAL A 407 -37.32 47.20 -10.34
C VAL A 407 -36.70 46.00 -9.66
N SER A 408 -37.55 45.08 -9.19
CA SER A 408 -37.12 43.91 -8.43
C SER A 408 -37.53 42.63 -9.17
N PHE A 409 -36.61 41.68 -9.27
CA PHE A 409 -36.86 40.36 -9.83
C PHE A 409 -36.71 39.31 -8.73
N GLU A 410 -37.74 38.50 -8.51
CA GLU A 410 -37.69 37.32 -7.65
C GLU A 410 -37.40 36.10 -8.51
N ILE A 411 -36.34 35.37 -8.17
CA ILE A 411 -35.93 34.12 -8.81
C ILE A 411 -36.07 33.00 -7.78
N ARG A 412 -36.84 31.99 -8.14
CA ARG A 412 -36.96 30.75 -7.38
C ARG A 412 -36.12 29.68 -8.03
N PHE A 413 -35.28 29.01 -7.26
CA PHE A 413 -34.43 27.93 -7.73
C PHE A 413 -35.03 26.57 -7.35
N SER A 414 -34.67 25.55 -8.12
CA SER A 414 -35.00 24.17 -7.78
C SER A 414 -34.44 23.88 -6.40
N PRO A 415 -35.24 23.31 -5.48
CA PRO A 415 -34.63 22.78 -4.29
C PRO A 415 -33.67 21.68 -4.75
N GLY A 416 -32.53 21.55 -4.08
CA GLY A 416 -31.77 20.31 -4.11
C GLY A 416 -32.74 19.12 -3.95
N PRO A 417 -32.46 17.99 -4.60
CA PRO A 417 -33.47 17.04 -5.08
C PRO A 417 -34.46 16.67 -3.98
N ASP A 418 -35.73 16.70 -4.34
CA ASP A 418 -36.79 16.03 -3.61
C ASP A 418 -36.58 14.53 -3.79
N THR A 419 -35.79 13.90 -2.91
CA THR A 419 -35.42 12.49 -3.05
C THR A 419 -36.59 11.53 -2.83
N GLY A 420 -37.81 12.01 -2.54
CA GLY A 420 -38.95 11.13 -2.23
C GLY A 420 -38.74 10.26 -0.99
N ILE A 421 -37.61 10.44 -0.28
CA ILE A 421 -37.26 9.76 0.95
C ILE A 421 -37.50 10.78 2.06
N ASN A 422 -38.64 10.67 2.74
CA ASN A 422 -38.99 11.32 4.01
C ASN A 422 -38.41 12.73 4.23
N GLN A 423 -39.27 13.74 4.08
CA GLN A 423 -39.03 15.19 4.28
C GLN A 423 -38.53 15.61 5.69
N GLN A 424 -37.81 14.78 6.45
CA GLN A 424 -37.50 15.10 7.85
C GLN A 424 -36.06 14.97 8.33
N THR A 425 -35.07 14.45 7.59
CA THR A 425 -33.69 14.43 8.19
C THR A 425 -32.48 14.60 7.27
N ASN A 426 -32.56 14.46 5.94
CA ASN A 426 -31.34 14.44 5.11
C ASN A 426 -31.39 15.37 3.88
N LYS A 427 -31.68 16.67 4.07
CA LYS A 427 -31.21 17.68 3.12
C LYS A 427 -29.82 18.10 3.57
N GLY A 428 -28.79 17.62 2.88
CA GLY A 428 -27.42 18.06 3.13
C GLY A 428 -27.28 19.55 2.82
N PRO A 429 -26.35 20.27 3.48
CA PRO A 429 -26.12 21.71 3.31
C PRO A 429 -25.62 22.14 1.91
N GLY A 430 -25.54 21.23 0.93
CA GLY A 430 -24.74 21.42 -0.29
C GLY A 430 -25.41 22.10 -1.48
N ASN A 431 -26.72 22.33 -1.51
CA ASN A 431 -27.39 22.80 -2.74
C ASN A 431 -27.95 24.23 -2.67
N SER A 432 -27.65 24.98 -1.63
CA SER A 432 -28.08 26.37 -1.58
C SER A 432 -27.21 27.21 -2.51
N LEU A 433 -27.85 28.15 -3.22
CA LEU A 433 -27.19 29.10 -4.09
C LEU A 433 -26.05 29.81 -3.34
N ASP A 434 -24.85 29.89 -3.92
CA ASP A 434 -23.80 30.77 -3.45
C ASP A 434 -24.16 32.19 -3.93
N VAL A 435 -24.94 32.89 -3.10
CA VAL A 435 -25.48 34.21 -3.41
C VAL A 435 -24.36 35.17 -3.79
N TYR A 436 -23.29 35.23 -3.00
CA TYR A 436 -22.21 36.20 -3.20
C TYR A 436 -21.46 35.99 -4.52
N ARG A 437 -21.22 34.73 -4.91
CA ARG A 437 -20.63 34.41 -6.23
C ARG A 437 -21.61 34.58 -7.39
N SER A 438 -22.90 34.65 -7.12
CA SER A 438 -23.94 34.75 -8.13
C SER A 438 -24.38 36.18 -8.45
N LEU A 439 -24.19 37.16 -7.56
CA LEU A 439 -24.71 38.53 -7.75
C LEU A 439 -24.20 39.23 -9.02
N ASP A 440 -22.96 39.01 -9.42
CA ASP A 440 -22.39 39.60 -10.64
C ASP A 440 -22.84 38.89 -11.94
N LYS A 441 -23.60 37.79 -11.81
CA LYS A 441 -24.16 36.98 -12.91
C LYS A 441 -25.56 37.41 -13.32
N PHE A 442 -26.12 38.41 -12.64
CA PHE A 442 -27.38 39.05 -12.99
C PHE A 442 -27.13 40.38 -13.67
N SER A 443 -27.72 40.61 -14.83
CA SER A 443 -27.68 41.91 -15.50
C SER A 443 -29.03 42.34 -16.03
N LEU A 444 -29.21 43.66 -16.17
CA LEU A 444 -30.36 44.27 -16.80
C LEU A 444 -29.89 45.23 -17.89
N ASP A 445 -29.67 44.69 -19.07
CA ASP A 445 -29.00 45.41 -20.14
C ASP A 445 -29.99 46.23 -20.97
N TYR A 446 -29.71 47.52 -21.16
CA TYR A 446 -30.45 48.32 -22.13
C TYR A 446 -30.23 47.76 -23.55
N ARG A 447 -31.30 47.71 -24.35
CA ARG A 447 -31.23 47.25 -25.75
C ARG A 447 -31.60 48.35 -26.73
N TYR A 448 -32.82 48.88 -26.65
CA TYR A 448 -33.33 49.93 -27.53
C TYR A 448 -34.58 50.56 -26.93
N GLY A 449 -35.00 51.73 -27.42
CA GLY A 449 -36.18 52.43 -26.94
C GLY A 449 -36.27 53.88 -27.38
N ASP A 450 -37.34 54.55 -26.96
CA ASP A 450 -37.61 55.97 -27.20
C ASP A 450 -36.64 56.89 -26.43
N PHE A 451 -36.02 56.36 -25.37
CA PHE A 451 -35.01 57.03 -24.57
C PHE A 451 -33.83 56.10 -24.25
N ILE A 452 -32.64 56.70 -24.02
CA ILE A 452 -31.40 56.01 -23.68
C ILE A 452 -31.10 56.25 -22.20
N LEU A 453 -31.22 55.21 -21.38
CA LEU A 453 -31.07 55.29 -19.92
C LEU A 453 -29.84 54.58 -19.37
N GLY A 454 -29.10 53.87 -20.23
CA GLY A 454 -28.05 52.94 -19.81
C GLY A 454 -28.62 51.65 -19.18
N SER A 455 -27.76 50.67 -18.93
CA SER A 455 -28.16 49.43 -18.26
C SER A 455 -28.51 49.66 -16.79
N GLY A 456 -29.37 48.82 -16.24
CA GLY A 456 -29.70 48.83 -14.81
C GLY A 456 -28.49 48.44 -13.97
N LYS A 457 -28.37 49.08 -12.81
CA LYS A 457 -27.34 48.75 -11.82
C LYS A 457 -27.96 47.94 -10.68
N LEU A 458 -27.45 46.74 -10.43
CA LEU A 458 -27.82 45.96 -9.24
C LEU A 458 -27.44 46.75 -7.98
N THR A 459 -28.39 46.99 -7.08
CA THR A 459 -28.21 47.81 -5.87
C THR A 459 -28.40 47.08 -4.56
N SER A 460 -29.28 46.07 -4.55
CA SER A 460 -29.57 45.26 -3.38
C SER A 460 -30.04 43.88 -3.80
N TYR A 461 -30.03 42.96 -2.84
CA TYR A 461 -30.58 41.63 -2.97
C TYR A 461 -31.19 41.20 -1.63
N ASP A 462 -32.13 40.27 -1.68
CA ASP A 462 -32.69 39.58 -0.52
C ASP A 462 -32.65 38.07 -0.79
N TRP A 463 -31.99 37.31 0.07
CA TRP A 463 -31.90 35.86 -0.04
C TRP A 463 -32.75 35.22 1.05
N ARG A 464 -33.61 34.28 0.65
CA ARG A 464 -34.42 33.49 1.56
C ARG A 464 -34.19 32.03 1.26
N SER A 465 -33.61 31.34 2.24
CA SER A 465 -33.49 29.89 2.16
C SER A 465 -34.86 29.24 2.37
N ALA A 466 -35.04 28.06 1.81
CA ALA A 466 -36.21 27.24 2.08
C ALA A 466 -36.35 26.88 3.58
N GLU A 467 -35.26 26.91 4.36
CA GLU A 467 -35.23 26.57 5.79
C GLU A 467 -35.82 27.67 6.68
N ASP A 468 -35.74 28.93 6.25
CA ASP A 468 -36.20 30.10 7.01
C ASP A 468 -37.72 30.32 6.92
N LEU A 469 -38.45 29.46 6.20
CA LEU A 469 -39.86 29.68 5.84
C LEU A 469 -40.79 28.56 6.34
N SER A 470 -41.95 28.96 6.88
CA SER A 470 -43.17 28.15 6.96
C SER A 470 -43.94 28.08 5.61
N GLY A 471 -43.23 28.39 4.51
CA GLY A 471 -43.76 28.60 3.15
C GLY A 471 -43.43 27.47 2.17
N ASP A 472 -43.51 27.76 0.87
CA ASP A 472 -43.53 26.79 -0.25
C ASP A 472 -42.27 25.94 -0.45
N GLY A 473 -41.23 26.13 0.37
CA GLY A 473 -40.07 25.22 0.45
C GLY A 473 -38.99 25.43 -0.61
N PHE A 474 -38.96 26.60 -1.24
CA PHE A 474 -38.01 26.94 -2.31
C PHE A 474 -37.01 28.03 -1.90
N ASP A 475 -35.77 27.83 -2.32
CA ASP A 475 -34.71 28.83 -2.24
C ASP A 475 -35.03 29.99 -3.21
N THR A 476 -35.06 31.21 -2.66
CA THR A 476 -35.51 32.41 -3.39
C THR A 476 -34.50 33.54 -3.26
N LEU A 477 -34.07 34.08 -4.41
CA LEU A 477 -33.25 35.29 -4.49
C LEU A 477 -34.05 36.41 -5.12
N THR A 478 -34.18 37.53 -4.42
CA THR A 478 -34.65 38.79 -5.00
C THR A 478 -33.46 39.67 -5.35
N VAL A 479 -33.44 40.22 -6.56
CA VAL A 479 -32.42 41.18 -7.03
C VAL A 479 -33.07 42.50 -7.44
N ASP A 480 -32.51 43.61 -6.96
CA ASP A 480 -33.04 44.95 -7.22
C ASP A 480 -32.12 45.73 -8.16
N PHE A 481 -32.68 46.20 -9.27
CA PHE A 481 -31.99 47.06 -10.21
C PHE A 481 -32.48 48.50 -10.12
N LYS A 482 -31.51 49.40 -9.99
CA LYS A 482 -31.70 50.85 -10.12
C LYS A 482 -31.61 51.25 -11.60
N LEU A 483 -32.66 51.91 -12.07
CA LEU A 483 -32.81 52.43 -13.43
C LEU A 483 -32.95 53.95 -13.41
N LYS A 484 -32.38 54.65 -14.39
CA LYS A 484 -32.55 56.11 -14.53
C LYS A 484 -33.98 56.43 -14.97
N ASN A 485 -34.56 57.50 -14.44
CA ASN A 485 -35.86 58.00 -14.88
C ASN A 485 -35.72 58.67 -16.26
N PRO A 486 -36.58 58.35 -17.23
CA PRO A 486 -36.57 59.04 -18.51
C PRO A 486 -37.20 60.42 -18.39
N ASP A 487 -36.60 61.43 -19.00
CA ASP A 487 -37.09 62.81 -18.95
C ASP A 487 -38.40 63.01 -19.75
N THR A 488 -38.75 62.04 -20.61
CA THR A 488 -39.91 62.07 -21.51
C THR A 488 -40.76 60.81 -21.39
N THR A 489 -42.01 60.88 -21.84
CA THR A 489 -42.85 59.70 -22.02
C THR A 489 -42.33 58.81 -23.15
N GLY A 490 -42.58 57.51 -23.05
CA GLY A 490 -42.11 56.52 -24.03
C GLY A 490 -41.79 55.17 -23.40
N THR A 491 -41.13 54.32 -24.18
CA THR A 491 -40.80 52.95 -23.82
C THR A 491 -39.32 52.63 -24.04
N ALA A 492 -38.74 51.78 -23.19
CA ALA A 492 -37.43 51.20 -23.41
C ALA A 492 -37.44 49.70 -23.15
N SER A 493 -36.77 48.94 -24.01
CA SER A 493 -36.57 47.50 -23.88
C SER A 493 -35.24 47.21 -23.20
N TYR A 494 -35.30 46.37 -22.18
CA TYR A 494 -34.16 45.82 -21.47
C TYR A 494 -34.11 44.31 -21.66
N LYS A 495 -32.93 43.73 -21.51
CA LYS A 495 -32.74 42.28 -21.41
C LYS A 495 -32.25 41.96 -20.01
N PHE A 496 -33.09 41.29 -19.23
CA PHE A 496 -32.71 40.66 -17.97
C PHE A 496 -31.96 39.35 -18.28
N ILE A 497 -30.78 39.19 -17.70
CA ILE A 497 -29.89 38.04 -17.94
C ILE A 497 -29.57 37.39 -16.60
N ILE A 498 -29.71 36.07 -16.55
CA ILE A 498 -29.08 35.21 -15.55
C ILE A 498 -28.02 34.40 -16.30
N GLN A 499 -26.75 34.63 -15.98
CA GLN A 499 -25.66 33.96 -16.67
C GLN A 499 -25.53 32.50 -16.19
N GLY A 500 -25.55 31.57 -17.14
CA GLY A 500 -25.24 30.15 -16.95
C GLY A 500 -23.86 29.76 -17.51
N GLY A 501 -23.60 28.47 -17.59
CA GLY A 501 -22.31 27.85 -17.91
C GLY A 501 -21.36 27.82 -16.72
N GLU A 502 -20.14 27.34 -16.95
CA GLU A 502 -19.10 27.18 -15.91
C GLU A 502 -18.76 28.50 -15.18
N ASN A 503 -18.96 29.65 -15.82
CA ASN A 503 -18.71 30.97 -15.21
C ASN A 503 -20.00 31.67 -14.74
N GLY A 504 -21.13 30.97 -14.75
CA GLY A 504 -22.45 31.47 -14.37
C GLY A 504 -22.72 31.40 -12.87
N ILE A 505 -24.01 31.40 -12.52
CA ILE A 505 -24.45 31.22 -11.13
C ILE A 505 -24.03 29.85 -10.59
N ARG A 506 -23.67 29.81 -9.31
CA ARG A 506 -23.14 28.62 -8.62
C ARG A 506 -23.81 28.41 -7.27
N ASP A 507 -23.80 27.17 -6.81
CA ASP A 507 -24.27 26.78 -5.48
C ASP A 507 -23.07 26.53 -4.56
N THR A 508 -23.37 26.20 -3.31
CA THR A 508 -22.38 25.94 -2.25
C THR A 508 -21.60 24.64 -2.45
N SER A 509 -22.08 23.71 -3.29
CA SER A 509 -21.32 22.53 -3.75
C SER A 509 -20.59 22.77 -5.07
N ASP A 510 -20.55 24.01 -5.57
CA ASP A 510 -19.90 24.37 -6.83
C ASP A 510 -20.55 23.75 -8.08
N ASN A 511 -21.84 23.39 -8.02
CA ASN A 511 -22.64 23.15 -9.23
C ASN A 511 -23.00 24.49 -9.87
N TYR A 512 -23.37 24.46 -11.15
CA TYR A 512 -23.68 25.66 -11.91
C TYR A 512 -25.00 25.52 -12.67
N MET A 513 -25.57 26.65 -13.09
CA MET A 513 -26.69 26.65 -14.03
C MET A 513 -26.18 26.42 -15.45
N LYS A 514 -26.68 25.38 -16.14
CA LYS A 514 -26.16 24.98 -17.46
C LYS A 514 -26.24 26.07 -18.51
N ASP A 515 -27.43 26.64 -18.70
CA ASP A 515 -27.73 27.58 -19.78
C ASP A 515 -28.06 28.96 -19.22
N SER A 516 -27.65 30.02 -19.91
CA SER A 516 -28.07 31.37 -19.55
C SER A 516 -29.55 31.59 -19.85
N ILE A 517 -30.24 32.33 -18.98
CA ILE A 517 -31.62 32.77 -19.22
C ILE A 517 -31.61 34.23 -19.64
N GLU A 518 -32.26 34.53 -20.76
CA GLU A 518 -32.39 35.88 -21.30
C GLU A 518 -33.87 36.24 -21.50
N ILE A 519 -34.34 37.29 -20.82
CA ILE A 519 -35.73 37.74 -20.86
C ILE A 519 -35.78 39.22 -21.21
N TYR A 520 -36.46 39.57 -22.30
CA TYR A 520 -36.73 40.96 -22.64
C TYR A 520 -37.90 41.49 -21.81
N VAL A 521 -37.73 42.68 -21.23
CA VAL A 521 -38.73 43.37 -20.42
C VAL A 521 -38.80 44.84 -20.83
N LYS A 522 -39.92 45.51 -20.56
CA LYS A 522 -40.19 46.88 -20.99
C LYS A 522 -40.26 47.83 -19.80
N TYR A 523 -39.62 48.98 -19.93
CA TYR A 523 -39.81 50.12 -19.06
C TYR A 523 -40.73 51.11 -19.77
N GLU A 524 -41.86 51.48 -19.17
CA GLU A 524 -42.81 52.43 -19.76
C GLU A 524 -43.03 53.64 -18.83
N ARG A 525 -42.86 54.85 -19.38
CA ARG A 525 -43.24 56.10 -18.70
C ARG A 525 -44.47 56.69 -19.39
N THR A 526 -45.59 56.65 -18.69
CA THR A 526 -46.84 57.31 -19.09
C THR A 526 -46.88 58.75 -18.55
N SER A 527 -47.68 59.59 -19.20
CA SER A 527 -47.75 61.05 -18.98
C SER A 527 -48.31 61.45 -17.62
#